data_AF-A0A0A2GAM8-F1
#
_entry.id   AF-A0A0A2GAM8-F1
#
_cell.length_a   1.000
_cell.length_b   1.000
_cell.length_c   1.000
_cell.angle_alpha   90.00
_cell.angle_beta   90.00
_cell.angle_gamma   90.00
#
_symmetry.space_group_name_H-M   'P 1'
#
loop_
_entity.id
_entity.type
_entity.pdbx_description
1 polymer ?
#
loop_
_entity_poly.entity_id
_entity_poly.type
_entity_poly.pdbx_seq_one_letter_code
_entity_poly.pdbx_strand_id
1 'polypeptide(L)'
;MQFEIEKQSIVIEGKVYSASTIEQRYQESREKGDTPLREVVSFLRDWFSSSYDTMEVQTSGSTGTPKKMQVAKQKMLQSACTTCHYLGLSSADTALLCMNMKYIGAKMMVVRALLLGMKLVVREASGHPLQDITEEISFAAMVPLQVYNSLQNGLERERLKSIRKVIIGGGALDASMEKELSSFPNLMYATYGMTETLSHIALRALSGPAASRFFTPVEGVTLSLSEEQCLCIEAPLICEAPIQTNDIVRLYTDGSFVILGRIDNIINSGGIKIVVEEVESILLGYVAAPLAITSVPDRALGQAVVLLHESSLEEEAIVKICQEYLSPYKRPKRIFRTHLPLTPNGKIDRKELQKVALQLIRITSLSID
;
A
#
# COMPACT_ATOMS: atom_id res chain seq x y z
N MET A 1 -16.70 2.41 -22.12
CA MET A 1 -18.01 1.82 -21.77
C MET A 1 -18.70 2.79 -20.83
N GLN A 2 -19.96 3.14 -21.06
CA GLN A 2 -20.71 3.97 -20.11
C GLN A 2 -21.48 3.04 -19.17
N PHE A 3 -21.19 3.13 -17.88
CA PHE A 3 -21.84 2.30 -16.87
C PHE A 3 -23.14 2.96 -16.41
N GLU A 4 -24.22 2.17 -16.35
CA GLU A 4 -25.56 2.55 -15.88
C GLU A 4 -25.61 2.47 -14.35
N ILE A 5 -25.27 3.57 -13.67
CA ILE A 5 -25.18 3.64 -12.20
C ILE A 5 -26.53 3.35 -11.55
N GLU A 6 -27.62 3.81 -12.15
CA GLU A 6 -28.98 3.67 -11.67
C GLU A 6 -29.49 2.22 -11.60
N LYS A 7 -28.86 1.31 -12.37
CA LYS A 7 -29.19 -0.13 -12.36
C LYS A 7 -28.36 -0.94 -11.37
N GLN A 8 -27.37 -0.33 -10.72
CA GLN A 8 -26.51 -1.01 -9.76
C GLN A 8 -27.25 -1.27 -8.46
N SER A 9 -26.85 -2.34 -7.79
CA SER A 9 -27.30 -2.63 -6.44
C SER A 9 -26.19 -3.32 -5.65
N ILE A 10 -26.31 -3.34 -4.33
CA ILE A 10 -25.40 -4.02 -3.41
C ILE A 10 -26.19 -4.55 -2.23
N VAL A 11 -25.79 -5.71 -1.70
CA VAL A 11 -26.43 -6.33 -0.54
C VAL A 11 -25.57 -6.13 0.70
N ILE A 12 -26.11 -5.49 1.74
CA ILE A 12 -25.44 -5.29 3.03
C ILE A 12 -26.41 -5.76 4.11
N GLU A 13 -25.98 -6.66 4.99
CA GLU A 13 -26.82 -7.21 6.09
C GLU A 13 -28.20 -7.73 5.62
N GLY A 14 -28.22 -8.41 4.46
CA GLY A 14 -29.46 -8.95 3.86
C GLY A 14 -30.39 -7.89 3.26
N LYS A 15 -30.01 -6.61 3.26
CA LYS A 15 -30.77 -5.52 2.65
C LYS A 15 -30.17 -5.09 1.32
N VAL A 16 -31.04 -4.84 0.35
CA VAL A 16 -30.65 -4.29 -0.96
C VAL A 16 -30.56 -2.75 -0.90
N TYR A 17 -29.46 -2.21 -1.40
CA TYR A 17 -29.19 -0.79 -1.59
C TYR A 17 -29.07 -0.53 -3.09
N SER A 18 -29.91 0.35 -3.61
CA SER A 18 -30.06 0.70 -5.03
C SER A 18 -30.55 2.14 -5.16
N ALA A 19 -30.56 2.70 -6.36
CA ALA A 19 -31.07 4.05 -6.60
C ALA A 19 -32.49 4.27 -6.04
N SER A 20 -33.37 3.25 -6.10
CA SER A 20 -34.75 3.36 -5.60
C SER A 20 -34.88 3.16 -4.09
N THR A 21 -33.92 2.52 -3.42
CA THR A 21 -34.01 2.21 -1.98
C THR A 21 -33.12 3.12 -1.12
N ILE A 22 -32.14 3.81 -1.70
CA ILE A 22 -31.05 4.43 -0.94
C ILE A 22 -31.51 5.53 0.02
N GLU A 23 -32.51 6.34 -0.33
CA GLU A 23 -32.98 7.42 0.55
C GLU A 23 -33.66 6.86 1.81
N GLN A 24 -34.50 5.82 1.65
CA GLN A 24 -35.08 5.12 2.79
C GLN A 24 -33.98 4.51 3.68
N ARG A 25 -33.00 3.84 3.06
CA ARG A 25 -31.88 3.21 3.79
C ARG A 25 -31.04 4.24 4.54
N TYR A 26 -30.84 5.42 3.95
CA TYR A 26 -30.12 6.52 4.58
C TYR A 26 -30.82 6.98 5.86
N GLN A 27 -32.14 7.18 5.82
CA GLN A 27 -32.91 7.54 7.03
C GLN A 27 -32.86 6.42 8.09
N GLU A 28 -33.07 5.16 7.71
CA GLU A 28 -32.96 3.99 8.62
C GLU A 28 -31.57 3.94 9.32
N SER A 29 -30.51 4.25 8.57
CA SER A 29 -29.14 4.22 9.12
C SER A 29 -28.92 5.31 10.17
N ARG A 30 -29.56 6.48 10.02
CA ARG A 30 -29.42 7.60 10.98
C ARG A 30 -30.04 7.29 12.34
N GLU A 31 -31.07 6.46 12.38
CA GLU A 31 -31.75 6.07 13.63
C GLU A 31 -30.95 5.03 14.45
N LYS A 32 -30.20 4.14 13.79
CA LYS A 32 -29.66 2.91 14.41
C LYS A 32 -28.31 2.98 15.15
N GLY A 33 -27.65 4.12 15.22
CA GLY A 33 -26.37 4.25 15.94
C GLY A 33 -25.13 3.65 15.26
N ASP A 34 -25.28 2.81 14.22
CA ASP A 34 -24.19 2.10 13.55
C ASP A 34 -23.31 3.03 12.68
N THR A 35 -22.14 3.40 13.18
CA THR A 35 -21.23 4.34 12.51
C THR A 35 -20.64 3.79 11.21
N PRO A 36 -20.06 2.57 11.14
CA PRO A 36 -19.54 2.01 9.90
C PRO A 36 -20.59 1.91 8.78
N LEU A 37 -21.79 1.40 9.08
CA LEU A 37 -22.83 1.28 8.06
C LEU A 37 -23.28 2.66 7.56
N ARG A 38 -23.44 3.65 8.46
CA ARG A 38 -23.81 5.02 8.08
C ARG A 38 -22.85 5.65 7.08
N GLU A 39 -21.54 5.45 7.24
CA GLU A 39 -20.55 5.98 6.29
C GLU A 39 -20.71 5.37 4.89
N VAL A 40 -20.96 4.06 4.82
CA VAL A 40 -21.22 3.37 3.55
C VAL A 40 -22.52 3.87 2.92
N VAL A 41 -23.59 3.97 3.70
CA VAL A 41 -24.90 4.43 3.20
C VAL A 41 -24.85 5.89 2.75
N SER A 42 -24.11 6.75 3.45
CA SER A 42 -23.85 8.12 3.02
C SER A 42 -23.12 8.14 1.67
N PHE A 43 -22.06 7.35 1.51
CA PHE A 43 -21.35 7.23 0.24
C PHE A 43 -22.26 6.73 -0.89
N LEU A 44 -23.10 5.72 -0.62
CA LEU A 44 -24.04 5.18 -1.59
C LEU A 44 -25.11 6.21 -2.00
N ARG A 45 -25.60 7.03 -1.06
CA ARG A 45 -26.54 8.11 -1.37
C ARG A 45 -25.92 9.10 -2.35
N ASP A 46 -24.66 9.47 -2.12
CA ASP A 46 -23.94 10.37 -3.02
C ASP A 46 -23.62 9.69 -4.36
N TRP A 47 -23.33 8.38 -4.35
CA TRP A 47 -23.09 7.58 -5.54
C TRP A 47 -24.30 7.54 -6.48
N PHE A 48 -25.50 7.29 -5.94
CA PHE A 48 -26.75 7.24 -6.71
C PHE A 48 -27.35 8.61 -7.03
N SER A 49 -26.83 9.69 -6.45
CA SER A 49 -27.26 11.06 -6.78
C SER A 49 -27.00 11.37 -8.26
N SER A 50 -28.04 11.83 -8.96
CA SER A 50 -27.93 12.33 -10.33
C SER A 50 -27.49 13.80 -10.41
N SER A 51 -27.36 14.49 -9.27
CA SER A 51 -26.97 15.91 -9.22
C SER A 51 -25.51 16.16 -9.57
N TYR A 52 -24.67 15.12 -9.58
CA TYR A 52 -23.25 15.19 -9.89
C TYR A 52 -22.72 13.84 -10.37
N ASP A 53 -21.75 13.90 -11.28
CA ASP A 53 -21.08 12.75 -11.88
C ASP A 53 -19.73 12.43 -11.20
N THR A 54 -19.34 13.20 -10.17
CA THR A 54 -18.10 13.03 -9.42
C THR A 54 -18.32 12.60 -7.97
N MET A 55 -17.28 12.06 -7.34
CA MET A 55 -17.20 11.73 -5.92
C MET A 55 -16.01 12.46 -5.28
N GLU A 56 -16.19 13.01 -4.08
CA GLU A 56 -15.07 13.54 -3.30
C GLU A 56 -14.26 12.40 -2.69
N VAL A 57 -12.96 12.38 -2.96
CA VAL A 57 -12.01 11.43 -2.38
C VAL A 57 -10.88 12.18 -1.69
N GLN A 58 -10.34 11.57 -0.63
CA GLN A 58 -9.24 12.12 0.15
C GLN A 58 -8.03 11.19 0.09
N THR A 59 -6.87 11.80 -0.11
CA THR A 59 -5.55 11.16 -0.07
C THR A 59 -5.11 10.95 1.39
N SER A 60 -4.30 9.90 1.65
CA SER A 60 -3.61 9.75 2.93
C SER A 60 -2.45 10.73 3.13
N GLY A 61 -2.07 11.48 2.08
CA GLY A 61 -1.05 12.53 2.11
C GLY A 61 0.32 12.01 2.56
N SER A 62 1.17 11.57 1.62
CA SER A 62 2.58 11.28 1.90
C SER A 62 3.36 12.50 2.40
N THR A 63 2.85 13.72 2.14
CA THR A 63 3.42 15.02 2.52
C THR A 63 2.81 15.63 3.79
N GLY A 64 1.93 14.93 4.50
CA GLY A 64 1.36 15.35 5.79
C GLY A 64 0.05 16.15 5.72
N THR A 65 -0.28 16.77 4.57
CA THR A 65 -1.57 17.45 4.38
C THR A 65 -2.45 16.67 3.42
N PRO A 66 -3.56 16.07 3.87
CA PRO A 66 -4.48 15.38 3.00
C PRO A 66 -5.07 16.32 1.95
N LYS A 67 -4.92 15.95 0.67
CA LYS A 67 -5.59 16.62 -0.46
C LYS A 67 -6.92 15.95 -0.75
N LYS A 68 -7.96 16.76 -0.97
CA LYS A 68 -9.25 16.35 -1.52
C LYS A 68 -9.21 16.50 -3.03
N MET A 69 -9.85 15.58 -3.75
CA MET A 69 -10.03 15.67 -5.20
C MET A 69 -11.42 15.16 -5.59
N GLN A 70 -11.93 15.65 -6.71
CA GLN A 70 -13.16 15.16 -7.33
C GLN A 70 -12.82 14.12 -8.39
N VAL A 71 -13.51 12.98 -8.36
CA VAL A 71 -13.27 11.86 -9.28
C VAL A 71 -14.56 11.47 -9.97
N ALA A 72 -14.57 11.40 -11.30
CA ALA A 72 -15.73 10.92 -12.04
C ALA A 72 -16.11 9.48 -11.64
N LYS A 73 -17.39 9.25 -11.36
CA LYS A 73 -17.96 7.92 -11.00
C LYS A 73 -17.61 6.87 -12.07
N GLN A 74 -17.62 7.26 -13.34
CA GLN A 74 -17.26 6.39 -14.46
C GLN A 74 -15.79 5.92 -14.40
N LYS A 75 -14.85 6.77 -14.00
CA LYS A 75 -13.42 6.40 -13.82
C LYS A 75 -13.25 5.43 -12.64
N MET A 76 -14.01 5.62 -11.56
CA MET A 76 -14.03 4.66 -10.45
C MET A 76 -14.59 3.30 -10.89
N LEU A 77 -15.65 3.28 -11.69
CA LEU A 77 -16.21 2.03 -12.23
C LEU A 77 -15.25 1.33 -13.19
N GLN A 78 -14.51 2.08 -13.98
CA GLN A 78 -13.48 1.53 -14.86
C GLN A 78 -12.34 0.88 -14.06
N SER A 79 -11.85 1.54 -13.01
CA SER A 79 -10.86 0.95 -12.08
C SER A 79 -11.40 -0.30 -11.37
N ALA A 80 -12.67 -0.27 -10.95
CA ALA A 80 -13.33 -1.43 -10.34
C ALA A 80 -13.48 -2.60 -11.31
N CYS A 81 -13.87 -2.33 -12.56
CA CYS A 81 -14.02 -3.32 -13.63
C CYS A 81 -12.70 -4.03 -13.88
N THR A 82 -11.61 -3.28 -14.05
CA THR A 82 -10.27 -3.83 -14.23
C THR A 82 -9.85 -4.72 -13.04
N THR A 83 -10.12 -4.28 -11.80
CA THR A 83 -9.83 -5.10 -10.61
C THR A 83 -10.64 -6.40 -10.62
N CYS A 84 -11.95 -6.30 -10.83
CA CYS A 84 -12.87 -7.43 -10.78
C CYS A 84 -12.57 -8.46 -11.89
N HIS A 85 -12.22 -7.98 -13.09
CA HIS A 85 -11.80 -8.84 -14.20
C HIS A 85 -10.49 -9.55 -13.88
N TYR A 86 -9.45 -8.81 -13.47
CA TYR A 86 -8.13 -9.38 -13.13
C TYR A 86 -8.24 -10.46 -12.04
N LEU A 87 -9.05 -10.19 -11.02
CA LEU A 87 -9.25 -11.12 -9.91
C LEU A 87 -10.32 -12.19 -10.21
N GLY A 88 -11.01 -12.16 -11.34
CA GLY A 88 -12.12 -13.08 -11.65
C GLY A 88 -13.20 -13.10 -10.57
N LEU A 89 -13.68 -11.91 -10.18
CA LEU A 89 -14.78 -11.72 -9.22
C LEU A 89 -16.14 -11.72 -9.94
N SER A 90 -17.18 -12.09 -9.22
CA SER A 90 -18.56 -12.23 -9.70
C SER A 90 -19.58 -11.79 -8.67
N SER A 91 -20.86 -11.75 -9.04
CA SER A 91 -21.97 -11.47 -8.12
C SER A 91 -22.13 -12.51 -6.99
N ALA A 92 -21.56 -13.71 -7.14
CA ALA A 92 -21.58 -14.76 -6.12
C ALA A 92 -20.55 -14.53 -5.00
N ASP A 93 -19.59 -13.61 -5.19
CA ASP A 93 -18.55 -13.34 -4.20
C ASP A 93 -19.06 -12.44 -3.07
N THR A 94 -18.59 -12.72 -1.85
CA THR A 94 -18.81 -11.86 -0.68
C THR A 94 -17.58 -11.00 -0.42
N ALA A 95 -17.76 -9.69 -0.46
CA ALA A 95 -16.76 -8.67 -0.23
C ALA A 95 -16.69 -8.27 1.25
N LEU A 96 -15.49 -8.06 1.78
CA LEU A 96 -15.27 -7.46 3.11
C LEU A 96 -14.76 -6.02 2.97
N LEU A 97 -15.52 -5.07 3.54
CA LEU A 97 -15.04 -3.71 3.81
C LEU A 97 -14.60 -3.62 5.28
N CYS A 98 -13.30 -3.51 5.50
CA CYS A 98 -12.69 -3.33 6.82
C CYS A 98 -11.71 -2.15 6.87
N MET A 99 -11.83 -1.21 5.95
CA MET A 99 -11.00 -0.02 5.84
C MET A 99 -11.84 1.24 6.04
N ASN A 100 -11.19 2.33 6.47
CA ASN A 100 -11.86 3.58 6.79
C ASN A 100 -12.37 4.29 5.52
N MET A 101 -13.67 4.59 5.44
CA MET A 101 -14.34 5.20 4.28
C MET A 101 -13.85 6.61 3.93
N LYS A 102 -13.11 7.28 4.81
CA LYS A 102 -12.40 8.52 4.49
C LYS A 102 -11.45 8.35 3.31
N TYR A 103 -10.79 7.20 3.20
CA TYR A 103 -9.78 6.95 2.18
C TYR A 103 -10.35 6.25 0.95
N ILE A 104 -9.75 6.54 -0.20
CA ILE A 104 -10.21 6.02 -1.50
C ILE A 104 -10.20 4.49 -1.59
N GLY A 105 -9.28 3.80 -0.92
CA GLY A 105 -9.21 2.33 -0.91
C GLY A 105 -10.50 1.68 -0.42
N ALA A 106 -11.11 2.23 0.64
CA ALA A 106 -12.39 1.78 1.19
C ALA A 106 -13.55 2.06 0.22
N LYS A 107 -13.61 3.29 -0.33
CA LYS A 107 -14.62 3.66 -1.35
C LYS A 107 -14.56 2.74 -2.57
N MET A 108 -13.37 2.41 -3.06
CA MET A 108 -13.19 1.50 -4.19
C MET A 108 -13.63 0.06 -3.88
N MET A 109 -13.57 -0.38 -2.62
CA MET A 109 -14.13 -1.67 -2.22
C MET A 109 -15.66 -1.68 -2.40
N VAL A 110 -16.34 -0.59 -2.00
CA VAL A 110 -17.79 -0.42 -2.20
C VAL A 110 -18.14 -0.37 -3.69
N VAL A 111 -17.37 0.37 -4.50
CA VAL A 111 -17.61 0.46 -5.96
C VAL A 111 -17.45 -0.89 -6.65
N ARG A 112 -16.45 -1.71 -6.25
CA ARG A 112 -16.30 -3.09 -6.78
C ARG A 112 -17.51 -3.95 -6.46
N ALA A 113 -18.00 -3.87 -5.22
CA ALA A 113 -19.17 -4.62 -4.80
C ALA A 113 -20.45 -4.16 -5.51
N LEU A 114 -20.63 -2.84 -5.69
CA LEU A 114 -21.72 -2.26 -6.49
C LEU A 114 -21.69 -2.71 -7.95
N LEU A 115 -20.51 -2.70 -8.58
CA LEU A 115 -20.34 -3.04 -9.99
C LEU A 115 -20.85 -4.45 -10.30
N LEU A 116 -20.60 -5.40 -9.38
CA LEU A 116 -20.96 -6.81 -9.57
C LEU A 116 -22.21 -7.24 -8.80
N GLY A 117 -22.83 -6.37 -7.99
CA GLY A 117 -23.92 -6.76 -7.11
C GLY A 117 -23.51 -7.74 -6.00
N MET A 118 -22.27 -7.66 -5.52
CA MET A 118 -21.76 -8.53 -4.46
C MET A 118 -22.48 -8.27 -3.13
N LYS A 119 -22.49 -9.28 -2.26
CA LYS A 119 -22.71 -9.07 -0.84
C LYS A 119 -21.51 -8.34 -0.24
N LEU A 120 -21.74 -7.29 0.54
CA LEU A 120 -20.71 -6.55 1.25
C LEU A 120 -20.92 -6.68 2.76
N VAL A 121 -19.94 -7.30 3.41
CA VAL A 121 -19.80 -7.34 4.86
C VAL A 121 -19.05 -6.09 5.30
N VAL A 122 -19.68 -5.26 6.13
CA VAL A 122 -19.10 -4.01 6.62
C VAL A 122 -18.59 -4.22 8.03
N ARG A 123 -17.34 -3.79 8.28
CA ARG A 123 -16.73 -3.77 9.60
C ARG A 123 -16.15 -2.40 9.89
N GLU A 124 -16.18 -2.04 11.16
CA GLU A 124 -15.40 -0.90 11.65
C GLU A 124 -13.92 -1.10 11.33
N ALA A 125 -13.28 -0.05 10.86
CA ALA A 125 -11.86 -0.08 10.55
C ALA A 125 -11.05 -0.26 11.85
N SER A 126 -10.42 -1.41 12.00
CA SER A 126 -9.61 -1.75 13.16
C SER A 126 -8.31 -2.44 12.75
N GLY A 127 -7.40 -2.65 13.71
CA GLY A 127 -6.22 -3.49 13.52
C GLY A 127 -6.53 -4.99 13.43
N HIS A 128 -7.72 -5.42 13.84
CA HIS A 128 -8.16 -6.81 13.92
C HIS A 128 -9.48 -6.99 13.14
N PRO A 129 -9.48 -6.82 11.81
CA PRO A 129 -10.72 -6.80 11.04
C PRO A 129 -11.40 -8.16 10.93
N LEU A 130 -10.71 -9.25 11.28
CA LEU A 130 -11.21 -10.62 11.14
C LEU A 130 -11.68 -11.21 12.47
N GLN A 131 -11.54 -10.50 13.59
CA GLN A 131 -11.77 -11.02 14.95
C GLN A 131 -13.19 -11.57 15.22
N ASP A 132 -14.22 -11.04 14.56
CA ASP A 132 -15.62 -11.52 14.73
C ASP A 132 -16.31 -11.79 13.38
N ILE A 133 -15.55 -12.16 12.36
CA ILE A 133 -16.13 -12.61 11.09
C ILE A 133 -16.69 -14.04 11.27
N THR A 134 -17.98 -14.18 11.03
CA THR A 134 -18.72 -15.46 11.10
C THR A 134 -19.19 -15.95 9.74
N GLU A 135 -19.20 -15.08 8.74
CA GLU A 135 -19.65 -15.37 7.38
C GLU A 135 -18.47 -15.69 6.46
N GLU A 136 -18.71 -16.45 5.39
CA GLU A 136 -17.69 -16.73 4.37
C GLU A 136 -17.38 -15.47 3.55
N ILE A 137 -16.10 -15.14 3.44
CA ILE A 137 -15.62 -13.98 2.69
C ILE A 137 -14.84 -14.46 1.47
N SER A 138 -15.24 -14.02 0.28
CA SER A 138 -14.56 -14.35 -0.97
C SER A 138 -13.44 -13.36 -1.29
N PHE A 139 -13.64 -12.08 -0.98
CA PHE A 139 -12.74 -11.01 -1.37
C PHE A 139 -12.57 -9.96 -0.27
N ALA A 140 -11.32 -9.66 0.11
CA ALA A 140 -11.01 -8.59 1.05
C ALA A 140 -9.91 -7.67 0.52
N ALA A 141 -10.00 -6.39 0.87
CA ALA A 141 -8.94 -5.42 0.68
C ALA A 141 -8.46 -4.92 2.05
N MET A 142 -7.17 -5.08 2.33
CA MET A 142 -6.58 -4.84 3.65
C MET A 142 -5.32 -3.98 3.56
N VAL A 143 -4.91 -3.39 4.69
CA VAL A 143 -3.61 -2.73 4.84
C VAL A 143 -2.59 -3.64 5.52
N PRO A 144 -1.27 -3.45 5.32
CA PRO A 144 -0.23 -4.29 5.91
C PRO A 144 -0.37 -4.52 7.42
N LEU A 145 -0.73 -3.48 8.19
CA LEU A 145 -0.90 -3.60 9.65
C LEU A 145 -2.03 -4.57 10.04
N GLN A 146 -3.13 -4.57 9.29
CA GLN A 146 -4.24 -5.51 9.53
C GLN A 146 -3.82 -6.95 9.25
N VAL A 147 -3.07 -7.15 8.18
CA VAL A 147 -2.54 -8.47 7.81
C VAL A 147 -1.54 -8.94 8.87
N TYR A 148 -0.60 -8.08 9.27
CA TYR A 148 0.35 -8.36 10.35
C TYR A 148 -0.35 -8.84 11.62
N ASN A 149 -1.31 -8.06 12.13
CA ASN A 149 -2.05 -8.42 13.34
C ASN A 149 -2.84 -9.73 13.18
N SER A 150 -3.42 -9.96 12.00
CA SER A 150 -4.13 -11.21 11.70
C SER A 150 -3.19 -12.42 11.73
N LEU A 151 -1.92 -12.27 11.30
CA LEU A 151 -0.92 -13.33 11.38
C LEU A 151 -0.51 -13.66 12.82
N GLN A 152 -0.54 -12.67 13.72
CA GLN A 152 -0.21 -12.83 15.13
C GLN A 152 -1.33 -13.48 15.96
N ASN A 153 -2.57 -13.52 15.44
CA ASN A 153 -3.72 -14.11 16.11
C ASN A 153 -4.15 -15.43 15.43
N GLY A 154 -4.13 -16.54 16.16
CA GLY A 154 -4.43 -17.86 15.59
C GLY A 154 -5.80 -17.98 14.90
N LEU A 155 -6.84 -17.36 15.46
CA LEU A 155 -8.19 -17.40 14.86
C LEU A 155 -8.30 -16.52 13.62
N GLU A 156 -7.77 -15.30 13.67
CA GLU A 156 -7.75 -14.40 12.51
C GLU A 156 -6.86 -14.94 11.39
N ARG A 157 -5.77 -15.63 11.73
CA ARG A 157 -4.90 -16.30 10.76
C ARG A 157 -5.66 -17.36 9.96
N GLU A 158 -6.45 -18.20 10.62
CA GLU A 158 -7.25 -19.21 9.92
C GLU A 158 -8.34 -18.57 9.07
N ARG A 159 -8.98 -17.50 9.56
CA ARG A 159 -9.93 -16.71 8.76
C ARG A 159 -9.26 -16.03 7.56
N LEU A 160 -8.03 -15.53 7.72
CA LEU A 160 -7.27 -14.94 6.63
C LEU A 160 -6.98 -15.99 5.54
N LYS A 161 -6.63 -17.23 5.93
CA LYS A 161 -6.44 -18.36 4.99
C LYS A 161 -7.73 -18.77 4.27
N SER A 162 -8.89 -18.61 4.90
CA SER A 162 -10.18 -18.99 4.30
C SER A 162 -10.69 -17.97 3.29
N ILE A 163 -10.20 -16.72 3.29
CA ILE A 163 -10.62 -15.72 2.30
C ILE A 163 -10.08 -16.11 0.93
N ARG A 164 -10.93 -16.29 -0.09
CA ARG A 164 -10.46 -16.78 -1.39
C ARG A 164 -9.40 -15.87 -2.05
N LYS A 165 -9.60 -14.54 -2.02
CA LYS A 165 -8.69 -13.54 -2.61
C LYS A 165 -8.51 -12.35 -1.66
N VAL A 166 -7.27 -11.96 -1.40
CA VAL A 166 -6.96 -10.74 -0.62
C VAL A 166 -6.02 -9.85 -1.40
N ILE A 167 -6.38 -8.57 -1.51
CA ILE A 167 -5.46 -7.53 -1.99
C ILE A 167 -4.96 -6.72 -0.80
N ILE A 168 -3.66 -6.46 -0.77
CA ILE A 168 -2.98 -5.73 0.30
C ILE A 168 -2.39 -4.45 -0.32
N GLY A 169 -2.76 -3.29 0.23
CA GLY A 169 -2.39 -1.99 -0.32
C GLY A 169 -2.10 -0.94 0.73
N GLY A 170 -1.64 0.25 0.31
CA GLY A 170 -1.36 1.38 1.21
C GLY A 170 0.03 1.36 1.87
N GLY A 171 0.81 0.30 1.67
CA GLY A 171 2.19 0.23 2.14
C GLY A 171 2.92 -0.99 1.57
N ALA A 172 4.25 -0.95 1.67
CA ALA A 172 5.08 -2.11 1.41
C ALA A 172 4.86 -3.16 2.50
N LEU A 173 5.07 -4.42 2.13
CA LEU A 173 5.11 -5.56 3.05
C LEU A 173 6.57 -5.80 3.41
N ASP A 174 6.83 -6.19 4.65
CA ASP A 174 8.17 -6.66 5.01
C ASP A 174 8.41 -8.10 4.50
N ALA A 175 9.67 -8.45 4.34
CA ALA A 175 10.07 -9.74 3.76
C ALA A 175 9.63 -10.95 4.60
N SER A 176 9.49 -10.79 5.92
CA SER A 176 9.04 -11.88 6.80
C SER A 176 7.56 -12.17 6.58
N MET A 177 6.74 -11.12 6.51
CA MET A 177 5.32 -11.22 6.21
C MET A 177 5.10 -11.81 4.82
N GLU A 178 5.84 -11.37 3.80
CA GLU A 178 5.74 -11.95 2.46
C GLU A 178 6.07 -13.44 2.44
N LYS A 179 7.14 -13.84 3.13
CA LYS A 179 7.53 -15.25 3.26
C LYS A 179 6.43 -16.07 3.92
N GLU A 180 5.82 -15.57 4.99
CA GLU A 180 4.72 -16.24 5.66
C GLU A 180 3.48 -16.36 4.76
N LEU A 181 3.06 -15.27 4.11
CA LEU A 181 1.93 -15.24 3.19
C LEU A 181 2.12 -16.15 1.97
N SER A 182 3.36 -16.35 1.50
CA SER A 182 3.64 -17.23 0.35
C SER A 182 3.21 -18.69 0.58
N SER A 183 3.15 -19.11 1.84
CA SER A 183 2.72 -20.46 2.23
C SER A 183 1.20 -20.62 2.32
N PHE A 184 0.43 -19.54 2.17
CA PHE A 184 -1.00 -19.57 2.34
C PHE A 184 -1.70 -20.26 1.14
N PRO A 185 -2.81 -20.98 1.38
CA PRO A 185 -3.48 -21.76 0.33
C PRO A 185 -4.34 -20.90 -0.62
N ASN A 186 -4.67 -19.68 -0.23
CA ASN A 186 -5.49 -18.73 -0.97
C ASN A 186 -4.65 -17.75 -1.80
N LEU A 187 -5.31 -16.90 -2.59
CA LEU A 187 -4.63 -15.96 -3.51
C LEU A 187 -4.42 -14.59 -2.86
N MET A 188 -3.19 -14.32 -2.46
CA MET A 188 -2.75 -13.06 -1.84
C MET A 188 -2.04 -12.19 -2.87
N TYR A 189 -2.35 -10.91 -2.91
CA TYR A 189 -1.73 -9.96 -3.80
C TYR A 189 -1.26 -8.70 -3.06
N ALA A 190 -0.03 -8.28 -3.30
CA ALA A 190 0.38 -6.91 -3.06
C ALA A 190 -0.10 -6.04 -4.23
N THR A 191 -0.51 -4.82 -3.93
CA THR A 191 -1.01 -3.87 -4.94
C THR A 191 -0.11 -2.65 -5.02
N TYR A 192 0.12 -2.16 -6.24
CA TYR A 192 0.83 -0.91 -6.48
C TYR A 192 -0.10 0.09 -7.15
N GLY A 193 -0.19 1.28 -6.56
CA GLY A 193 -0.97 2.39 -7.05
C GLY A 193 -0.97 3.55 -6.07
N MET A 194 -1.68 4.61 -6.45
CA MET A 194 -1.73 5.88 -5.74
C MET A 194 -3.12 6.48 -5.83
N THR A 195 -3.33 7.62 -5.18
CA THR A 195 -4.67 8.22 -5.17
C THR A 195 -5.03 8.80 -6.55
N GLU A 196 -4.02 9.30 -7.26
CA GLU A 196 -4.10 9.83 -8.62
C GLU A 196 -4.54 8.75 -9.64
N THR A 197 -4.27 7.48 -9.34
CA THR A 197 -4.72 6.32 -10.12
C THR A 197 -5.99 5.67 -9.56
N LEU A 198 -6.62 6.30 -8.57
CA LEU A 198 -7.80 5.87 -7.79
C LEU A 198 -7.60 4.61 -6.94
N SER A 199 -7.00 3.58 -7.50
CA SER A 199 -6.63 2.34 -6.84
C SER A 199 -5.30 1.84 -7.42
N HIS A 200 -5.14 0.52 -7.52
CA HIS A 200 -3.95 -0.07 -8.09
C HIS A 200 -3.93 -0.03 -9.61
N ILE A 201 -2.71 0.08 -10.16
CA ILE A 201 -2.41 -0.07 -11.59
C ILE A 201 -1.61 -1.35 -11.87
N ALA A 202 -1.11 -2.02 -10.81
CA ALA A 202 -0.42 -3.29 -10.93
C ALA A 202 -0.63 -4.14 -9.68
N LEU A 203 -0.56 -5.46 -9.85
CA LEU A 203 -0.62 -6.44 -8.77
C LEU A 203 0.59 -7.37 -8.82
N ARG A 204 0.99 -7.85 -7.65
CA ARG A 204 2.01 -8.87 -7.49
C ARG A 204 1.44 -9.99 -6.64
N ALA A 205 1.37 -11.20 -7.20
CA ALA A 205 0.95 -12.37 -6.47
C ALA A 205 2.01 -12.72 -5.40
N LEU A 206 1.57 -12.83 -4.15
CA LEU A 206 2.38 -13.21 -2.99
C LEU A 206 2.32 -14.71 -2.73
N SER A 207 1.21 -15.35 -3.10
CA SER A 207 0.95 -16.78 -2.89
C SER A 207 0.35 -17.42 -4.15
N GLY A 208 0.28 -18.76 -4.14
CA GLY A 208 -0.22 -19.54 -5.26
C GLY A 208 0.79 -19.70 -6.41
N PRO A 209 0.40 -20.38 -7.50
CA PRO A 209 1.32 -20.77 -8.58
C PRO A 209 1.87 -19.58 -9.39
N ALA A 210 1.22 -18.43 -9.32
CA ALA A 210 1.66 -17.20 -10.00
C ALA A 210 2.55 -16.31 -9.10
N ALA A 211 2.88 -16.75 -7.87
CA ALA A 211 3.66 -15.96 -6.93
C ALA A 211 5.00 -15.54 -7.53
N SER A 212 5.32 -14.25 -7.44
CA SER A 212 6.56 -13.71 -7.97
C SER A 212 6.96 -12.41 -7.27
N ARG A 213 8.17 -11.93 -7.57
CA ARG A 213 8.63 -10.60 -7.13
C ARG A 213 8.12 -9.46 -8.01
N PHE A 214 7.48 -9.75 -9.14
CA PHE A 214 7.18 -8.75 -10.17
C PHE A 214 5.76 -8.21 -10.00
N PHE A 215 5.62 -6.89 -10.02
CA PHE A 215 4.33 -6.26 -10.24
C PHE A 215 3.99 -6.36 -11.72
N THR A 216 2.79 -6.83 -12.02
CA THR A 216 2.25 -6.93 -13.38
C THR A 216 1.18 -5.85 -13.56
N PRO A 217 1.29 -4.96 -14.57
CA PRO A 217 0.29 -3.95 -14.83
C PRO A 217 -1.06 -4.59 -15.15
N VAL A 218 -2.14 -3.93 -14.75
CA VAL A 218 -3.49 -4.32 -15.15
C VAL A 218 -3.75 -3.90 -16.60
N GLU A 219 -4.79 -4.48 -17.21
CA GLU A 219 -5.18 -4.14 -18.58
C GLU A 219 -5.44 -2.63 -18.75
N GLY A 220 -4.95 -2.07 -19.85
CA GLY A 220 -5.09 -0.65 -20.18
C GLY A 220 -4.10 0.28 -19.47
N VAL A 221 -3.11 -0.27 -18.76
CA VAL A 221 -1.99 0.49 -18.19
C VAL A 221 -0.72 0.21 -18.97
N THR A 222 -0.08 1.28 -19.45
CA THR A 222 1.26 1.24 -20.05
C THR A 222 2.25 1.91 -19.11
N LEU A 223 3.44 1.32 -19.01
CA LEU A 223 4.50 1.79 -18.12
C LEU A 223 5.73 2.15 -18.94
N SER A 224 6.38 3.25 -18.55
CA SER A 224 7.64 3.72 -19.12
C SER A 224 8.55 4.29 -18.02
N LEU A 225 9.76 4.71 -18.37
CA LEU A 225 10.71 5.31 -17.44
C LEU A 225 11.02 6.75 -17.83
N SER A 226 11.12 7.64 -16.83
CA SER A 226 11.71 8.98 -17.01
C SER A 226 13.22 8.89 -17.21
N GLU A 227 13.86 10.03 -17.51
CA GLU A 227 15.33 10.13 -17.57
C GLU A 227 16.00 9.68 -16.26
N GLU A 228 15.38 9.97 -15.12
CA GLU A 228 15.84 9.57 -13.78
C GLU A 228 15.47 8.14 -13.37
N GLN A 229 14.97 7.32 -14.31
CA GLN A 229 14.52 5.94 -14.05
C GLN A 229 13.30 5.85 -13.12
N CYS A 230 12.52 6.93 -13.00
CA CYS A 230 11.26 6.90 -12.29
C CYS A 230 10.16 6.30 -13.16
N LEU A 231 9.23 5.58 -12.54
CA LEU A 231 8.10 4.98 -13.25
C LEU A 231 7.15 6.07 -13.75
N CYS A 232 6.83 6.03 -15.04
CA CYS A 232 5.80 6.81 -15.69
C CYS A 232 4.61 5.90 -16.01
N ILE A 233 3.41 6.34 -15.63
CA ILE A 233 2.17 5.55 -15.71
C ILE A 233 1.24 6.23 -16.72
N GLU A 234 0.87 5.49 -17.76
CA GLU A 234 -0.18 5.87 -18.70
C GLU A 234 -1.40 4.96 -18.47
N ALA A 235 -2.47 5.54 -17.95
CA ALA A 235 -3.72 4.84 -17.67
C ALA A 235 -4.92 5.65 -18.19
N PRO A 236 -5.09 5.78 -19.53
CA PRO A 236 -6.01 6.75 -20.15
C PRO A 236 -7.49 6.53 -19.78
N LEU A 237 -7.83 5.34 -19.32
CA LEU A 237 -9.18 4.99 -18.86
C LEU A 237 -9.52 5.58 -17.47
N ILE A 238 -8.51 6.04 -16.73
CA ILE A 238 -8.63 6.51 -15.33
C ILE A 238 -7.98 7.90 -15.16
N CYS A 239 -6.84 8.13 -15.78
CA CYS A 239 -6.06 9.36 -15.70
C CYS A 239 -6.16 10.16 -17.02
N GLU A 240 -6.20 11.49 -16.92
CA GLU A 240 -6.30 12.37 -18.10
C GLU A 240 -4.95 12.61 -18.78
N ALA A 241 -3.88 12.50 -18.00
CA ALA A 241 -2.52 12.65 -18.45
C ALA A 241 -1.64 11.56 -17.82
N PRO A 242 -0.48 11.26 -18.43
CA PRO A 242 0.52 10.40 -17.82
C PRO A 242 0.96 10.93 -16.45
N ILE A 243 1.22 10.01 -15.52
CA ILE A 243 1.69 10.33 -14.17
C ILE A 243 3.15 9.90 -14.07
N GLN A 244 4.06 10.86 -13.86
CA GLN A 244 5.41 10.55 -13.44
C GLN A 244 5.43 10.39 -11.91
N THR A 245 5.89 9.23 -11.46
CA THR A 245 6.06 8.93 -10.04
C THR A 245 7.44 9.34 -9.55
N ASN A 246 7.66 9.20 -8.24
CA ASN A 246 8.97 9.31 -7.62
C ASN A 246 9.57 7.93 -7.30
N ASP A 247 9.00 6.86 -7.85
CA ASP A 247 9.43 5.49 -7.60
C ASP A 247 10.43 5.06 -8.68
N ILE A 248 11.64 4.74 -8.25
CA ILE A 248 12.68 4.18 -9.12
C ILE A 248 12.35 2.70 -9.29
N VAL A 249 12.28 2.24 -10.54
CA VAL A 249 11.93 0.84 -10.82
C VAL A 249 12.88 0.23 -11.83
N ARG A 250 12.94 -1.11 -11.84
CA ARG A 250 13.43 -1.86 -12.99
C ARG A 250 12.23 -2.38 -13.76
N LEU A 251 12.02 -1.84 -14.96
CA LEU A 251 10.97 -2.25 -15.90
C LEU A 251 11.51 -3.35 -16.83
N TYR A 252 10.70 -4.37 -17.07
CA TYR A 252 11.03 -5.51 -17.94
C TYR A 252 10.28 -5.40 -19.28
N THR A 253 10.73 -6.17 -20.28
CA THR A 253 10.19 -6.12 -21.65
C THR A 253 8.73 -6.57 -21.75
N ASP A 254 8.25 -7.35 -20.78
CA ASP A 254 6.85 -7.78 -20.67
C ASP A 254 5.95 -6.75 -19.95
N GLY A 255 6.50 -5.59 -19.59
CA GLY A 255 5.81 -4.54 -18.83
C GLY A 255 5.76 -4.78 -17.32
N SER A 256 6.23 -5.93 -16.83
CA SER A 256 6.35 -6.17 -15.40
C SER A 256 7.48 -5.31 -14.80
N PHE A 257 7.46 -5.08 -13.48
CA PHE A 257 8.50 -4.29 -12.83
C PHE A 257 8.76 -4.69 -11.38
N VAL A 258 9.91 -4.26 -10.87
CA VAL A 258 10.25 -4.27 -9.43
C VAL A 258 10.58 -2.86 -8.97
N ILE A 259 10.07 -2.49 -7.79
CA ILE A 259 10.36 -1.22 -7.15
C ILE A 259 11.73 -1.32 -6.49
N LEU A 260 12.63 -0.38 -6.81
CA LEU A 260 13.98 -0.33 -6.27
C LEU A 260 14.10 0.64 -5.10
N GLY A 261 13.29 1.70 -5.09
CA GLY A 261 13.29 2.71 -4.05
C GLY A 261 12.63 4.00 -4.53
N ARG A 262 12.87 5.11 -3.82
CA ARG A 262 12.34 6.42 -4.21
C ARG A 262 13.44 7.42 -4.54
N ILE A 263 13.20 8.26 -5.55
CA ILE A 263 14.13 9.33 -5.93
C ILE A 263 14.33 10.33 -4.79
N ASP A 264 13.27 10.57 -3.99
CA ASP A 264 13.31 11.45 -2.82
C ASP A 264 14.25 10.95 -1.71
N ASN A 265 14.58 9.65 -1.71
CA ASN A 265 15.45 9.01 -0.73
C ASN A 265 16.87 8.80 -1.26
N ILE A 266 17.20 9.19 -2.50
CA ILE A 266 18.56 9.03 -3.04
C ILE A 266 19.57 9.80 -2.21
N ILE A 267 20.66 9.12 -1.83
CA ILE A 267 21.85 9.76 -1.27
C ILE A 267 22.83 10.03 -2.42
N ASN A 268 23.30 11.27 -2.55
CA ASN A 268 24.38 11.63 -3.45
C ASN A 268 25.71 11.67 -2.68
N SER A 269 26.44 10.55 -2.72
CA SER A 269 27.73 10.42 -2.04
C SER A 269 28.87 10.44 -3.06
N GLY A 270 29.65 11.53 -3.07
CA GLY A 270 30.77 11.71 -3.99
C GLY A 270 30.36 11.73 -5.46
N GLY A 271 29.15 12.24 -5.78
CA GLY A 271 28.60 12.24 -7.14
C GLY A 271 27.87 10.96 -7.53
N ILE A 272 27.84 9.94 -6.68
CA ILE A 272 27.20 8.66 -6.94
C ILE A 272 25.82 8.64 -6.27
N LYS A 273 24.79 8.36 -7.07
CA LYS A 273 23.41 8.18 -6.60
C LYS A 273 23.24 6.79 -5.97
N ILE A 274 22.94 6.77 -4.68
CA ILE A 274 22.72 5.56 -3.89
C ILE A 274 21.24 5.47 -3.56
N VAL A 275 20.58 4.41 -4.01
CA VAL A 275 19.20 4.08 -3.66
C VAL A 275 19.22 3.43 -2.28
N VAL A 276 18.65 4.12 -1.29
CA VAL A 276 18.65 3.72 0.13
C VAL A 276 18.02 2.35 0.32
N GLU A 277 16.87 2.14 -0.29
CA GLU A 277 16.08 0.90 -0.16
C GLU A 277 16.80 -0.31 -0.77
N GLU A 278 17.64 -0.10 -1.81
CA GLU A 278 18.46 -1.17 -2.39
C GLU A 278 19.53 -1.63 -1.39
N VAL A 279 20.20 -0.68 -0.73
CA VAL A 279 21.21 -0.99 0.31
C VAL A 279 20.57 -1.71 1.49
N GLU A 280 19.42 -1.23 1.95
CA GLU A 280 18.66 -1.86 3.03
C GLU A 280 18.23 -3.28 2.68
N SER A 281 17.69 -3.48 1.47
CA SER A 281 17.25 -4.80 1.00
C SER A 281 18.39 -5.81 0.96
N ILE A 282 19.58 -5.40 0.53
CA ILE A 282 20.78 -6.26 0.56
C ILE A 282 21.14 -6.61 2.00
N LEU A 283 21.22 -5.62 2.90
CA LEU A 283 21.65 -5.83 4.28
C LEU A 283 20.66 -6.67 5.10
N LEU A 284 19.35 -6.52 4.87
CA LEU A 284 18.30 -7.32 5.51
C LEU A 284 18.41 -8.82 5.19
N GLY A 285 19.10 -9.19 4.11
CA GLY A 285 19.43 -10.60 3.81
C GLY A 285 20.43 -11.23 4.76
N TYR A 286 21.19 -10.43 5.51
CA TYR A 286 22.30 -10.88 6.36
C TYR A 286 22.20 -10.40 7.80
N VAL A 287 21.41 -9.36 8.07
CA VAL A 287 21.16 -8.80 9.40
C VAL A 287 19.70 -9.04 9.77
N ALA A 288 19.47 -9.99 10.67
CA ALA A 288 18.14 -10.36 11.16
C ALA A 288 17.61 -9.38 12.23
N ALA A 289 17.60 -8.09 11.92
CA ALA A 289 17.09 -7.03 12.79
C ALA A 289 16.68 -5.78 11.98
N PRO A 290 15.80 -4.92 12.53
CA PRO A 290 15.50 -3.64 11.91
C PRO A 290 16.77 -2.82 11.64
N LEU A 291 16.86 -2.29 10.43
CA LEU A 291 17.93 -1.40 10.00
C LEU A 291 17.39 -0.36 9.03
N ALA A 292 18.07 0.78 8.96
CA ALA A 292 17.76 1.83 8.01
C ALA A 292 19.02 2.60 7.60
N ILE A 293 19.07 2.96 6.32
CA ILE A 293 20.11 3.79 5.74
C ILE A 293 19.60 5.24 5.68
N THR A 294 20.48 6.17 6.01
CA THR A 294 20.28 7.62 5.86
C THR A 294 21.58 8.29 5.46
N SER A 295 21.58 9.61 5.34
CA SER A 295 22.79 10.38 5.08
C SER A 295 22.93 11.60 5.97
N VAL A 296 24.18 12.02 6.14
CA VAL A 296 24.55 13.28 6.82
C VAL A 296 25.46 14.10 5.92
N PRO A 297 25.53 15.43 6.09
CA PRO A 297 26.49 16.26 5.38
C PRO A 297 27.93 15.80 5.62
N ASP A 298 28.72 15.74 4.55
CA ASP A 298 30.13 15.37 4.59
C ASP A 298 30.93 16.30 3.67
N ARG A 299 32.10 16.76 4.14
CA ARG A 299 32.90 17.76 3.41
C ARG A 299 33.48 17.21 2.10
N ALA A 300 33.85 15.93 2.05
CA ALA A 300 34.48 15.32 0.88
C ALA A 300 33.45 14.68 -0.06
N LEU A 301 32.40 14.09 0.50
CA LEU A 301 31.40 13.33 -0.24
C LEU A 301 30.14 14.13 -0.56
N GLY A 302 29.97 15.32 0.03
CA GLY A 302 28.68 16.03 0.07
C GLY A 302 27.72 15.37 1.06
N GLN A 303 27.42 14.09 0.85
CA GLN A 303 26.66 13.27 1.79
C GLN A 303 27.41 11.97 2.12
N ALA A 304 27.58 11.67 3.40
CA ALA A 304 28.07 10.38 3.88
C ALA A 304 26.90 9.44 4.21
N VAL A 305 27.00 8.18 3.76
CA VAL A 305 26.03 7.12 4.07
C VAL A 305 26.15 6.71 5.53
N VAL A 306 25.03 6.60 6.23
CA VAL A 306 24.94 6.17 7.64
C VAL A 306 23.97 5.01 7.76
N LEU A 307 24.37 3.98 8.50
CA LEU A 307 23.52 2.84 8.87
C LEU A 307 23.11 2.96 10.34
N LEU A 308 21.81 2.97 10.59
CA LEU A 308 21.23 2.79 11.93
C LEU A 308 20.61 1.40 12.02
N HIS A 309 20.82 0.69 13.11
CA HIS A 309 20.27 -0.66 13.29
C HIS A 309 19.91 -0.98 14.74
N GLU A 310 19.02 -1.96 14.93
CA GLU A 310 18.65 -2.51 16.24
C GLU A 310 19.28 -3.90 16.51
N SER A 311 20.12 -4.39 15.59
CA SER A 311 20.78 -5.70 15.69
C SER A 311 21.63 -5.86 16.95
N SER A 312 21.67 -7.09 17.48
CA SER A 312 22.60 -7.51 18.54
C SER A 312 23.99 -7.90 18.07
N LEU A 313 24.24 -7.88 16.76
CA LEU A 313 25.57 -8.10 16.20
C LEU A 313 26.54 -6.99 16.64
N GLU A 314 27.79 -7.38 16.88
CA GLU A 314 28.90 -6.44 17.09
C GLU A 314 29.15 -5.60 15.83
N GLU A 315 29.64 -4.38 16.03
CA GLU A 315 29.86 -3.42 14.94
C GLU A 315 30.80 -3.98 13.86
N GLU A 316 31.86 -4.68 14.26
CA GLU A 316 32.81 -5.31 13.33
C GLU A 316 32.17 -6.36 12.43
N ALA A 317 31.16 -7.09 12.94
CA ALA A 317 30.42 -8.07 12.14
C ALA A 317 29.58 -7.36 11.06
N ILE A 318 28.91 -6.27 11.42
CA ILE A 318 28.11 -5.47 10.48
C ILE A 318 29.01 -4.80 9.43
N VAL A 319 30.18 -4.30 9.83
CA VAL A 319 31.19 -3.76 8.90
C VAL A 319 31.61 -4.83 7.87
N LYS A 320 31.89 -6.06 8.31
CA LYS A 320 32.24 -7.17 7.41
C LYS A 320 31.11 -7.48 6.42
N ILE A 321 29.87 -7.58 6.91
CA ILE A 321 28.68 -7.75 6.05
C ILE A 321 28.61 -6.64 4.99
N CYS A 322 28.80 -5.38 5.38
CA CYS A 322 28.79 -4.26 4.45
C CYS A 322 29.92 -4.36 3.42
N GLN A 323 31.12 -4.82 3.83
CA GLN A 323 32.26 -4.97 2.92
C GLN A 323 32.06 -6.10 1.91
N GLU A 324 31.46 -7.20 2.34
CA GLU A 324 31.24 -8.40 1.53
C GLU A 324 30.11 -8.20 0.51
N TYR A 325 29.00 -7.57 0.91
CA TYR A 325 27.79 -7.52 0.09
C TYR A 325 27.49 -6.17 -0.56
N LEU A 326 28.14 -5.08 -0.12
CA LEU A 326 27.96 -3.75 -0.73
C LEU A 326 29.19 -3.32 -1.53
N SER A 327 28.92 -2.70 -2.69
CA SER A 327 29.97 -2.04 -3.47
C SER A 327 30.61 -0.91 -2.66
N PRO A 328 31.90 -0.58 -2.88
CA PRO A 328 32.67 0.35 -2.03
C PRO A 328 31.98 1.69 -1.76
N TYR A 329 31.24 2.23 -2.72
CA TYR A 329 30.54 3.51 -2.63
C TYR A 329 29.22 3.42 -1.85
N LYS A 330 28.59 2.25 -1.78
CA LYS A 330 27.35 2.00 -1.02
C LYS A 330 27.60 1.71 0.47
N ARG A 331 28.86 1.46 0.85
CA ARG A 331 29.23 1.12 2.23
C ARG A 331 29.01 2.31 3.18
N PRO A 332 28.28 2.11 4.30
CA PRO A 332 28.14 3.13 5.33
C PRO A 332 29.49 3.65 5.81
N LYS A 333 29.61 4.96 5.99
CA LYS A 333 30.78 5.63 6.58
C LYS A 333 30.68 5.73 8.10
N ARG A 334 29.47 5.56 8.63
CA ARG A 334 29.16 5.50 10.06
C ARG A 334 28.08 4.44 10.27
N ILE A 335 28.18 3.70 11.36
CA ILE A 335 27.24 2.66 11.76
C ILE A 335 26.90 2.94 13.22
N PHE A 336 25.62 2.93 13.57
CA PHE A 336 25.18 3.13 14.95
C PHE A 336 24.07 2.16 15.32
N ARG A 337 24.19 1.59 16.52
CA ARG A 337 23.11 0.84 17.15
C ARG A 337 22.17 1.81 17.88
N THR A 338 20.91 1.88 17.45
CA THR A 338 19.90 2.77 18.04
C THR A 338 18.49 2.34 17.64
N HIS A 339 17.48 2.82 18.35
CA HIS A 339 16.08 2.64 17.96
C HIS A 339 15.75 3.42 16.70
N LEU A 340 14.99 2.79 15.80
CA LEU A 340 14.58 3.40 14.54
C LEU A 340 13.28 4.18 14.71
N PRO A 341 13.25 5.49 14.36
CA PRO A 341 12.03 6.26 14.45
C PRO A 341 11.02 5.78 13.39
N LEU A 342 9.78 5.57 13.84
CA LEU A 342 8.66 5.16 13.00
C LEU A 342 7.59 6.25 12.96
N THR A 343 6.95 6.40 11.80
CA THR A 343 5.71 7.16 11.62
C THR A 343 4.54 6.47 12.36
N PRO A 344 3.41 7.16 12.59
CA PRO A 344 2.21 6.53 13.17
C PRO A 344 1.70 5.30 12.41
N ASN A 345 2.04 5.17 11.13
CA ASN A 345 1.69 4.04 10.28
C ASN A 345 2.74 2.91 10.30
N GLY A 346 3.70 2.95 11.24
CA GLY A 346 4.74 1.92 11.42
C GLY A 346 5.87 1.91 10.38
N LYS A 347 5.92 2.90 9.47
CA LYS A 347 7.02 3.04 8.49
C LYS A 347 8.16 3.84 9.08
N ILE A 348 9.41 3.59 8.66
CA ILE A 348 10.58 4.42 9.03
C ILE A 348 10.30 5.90 8.73
N ASP A 349 10.41 6.75 9.75
CA ASP A 349 10.38 8.20 9.58
C ASP A 349 11.75 8.67 9.11
N ARG A 350 11.91 8.80 7.80
CA ARG A 350 13.19 9.16 7.17
C ARG A 350 13.72 10.53 7.62
N LYS A 351 12.82 11.47 7.96
CA LYS A 351 13.22 12.81 8.41
C LYS A 351 13.76 12.76 9.82
N GLU A 352 13.05 12.08 10.73
CA GLU A 352 13.54 11.88 12.10
C GLU A 352 14.79 10.98 12.13
N LEU A 353 14.86 9.97 11.27
CA LEU A 353 16.03 9.10 11.13
C LEU A 353 17.31 9.89 10.83
N GLN A 354 17.23 10.87 9.91
CA GLN A 354 18.35 11.75 9.60
C GLN A 354 18.74 12.63 10.80
N LYS A 355 17.76 13.16 11.55
CA LYS A 355 18.03 13.95 12.76
C LYS A 355 18.73 13.12 13.84
N VAL A 356 18.28 11.88 14.07
CA VAL A 356 18.91 10.93 15.00
C VAL A 356 20.36 10.66 14.58
N ALA A 357 20.62 10.40 13.29
CA ALA A 357 21.98 10.21 12.79
C ALA A 357 22.89 11.43 13.04
N LEU A 358 22.38 12.65 12.81
CA LEU A 358 23.12 13.89 13.08
C LEU A 358 23.44 14.07 14.57
N GLN A 359 22.51 13.69 15.46
CA GLN A 359 22.73 13.77 16.91
C GLN A 359 23.79 12.77 17.37
N LEU A 360 23.70 11.52 16.92
CA LEU A 360 24.66 10.47 17.28
C LEU A 360 26.09 10.84 16.88
N ILE A 361 26.27 11.39 15.66
CA ILE A 361 27.58 11.83 15.19
C ILE A 361 28.15 12.93 16.09
N ARG A 362 27.33 13.93 16.48
CA ARG A 362 27.77 15.00 17.39
C ARG A 362 28.22 14.46 18.74
N ILE A 363 27.49 13.50 19.30
CA ILE A 363 27.82 12.88 20.59
C ILE A 363 29.17 12.13 20.50
N THR A 364 29.36 11.34 19.43
CA THR A 364 30.62 10.60 19.25
C THR A 364 31.81 11.52 18.98
N SER A 365 31.61 12.66 18.31
CA SER A 365 32.68 13.65 18.10
C SER A 365 33.10 14.34 19.40
N LEU A 366 32.15 14.57 20.33
CA LEU A 366 32.42 15.19 21.64
C LEU A 366 33.00 14.23 22.68
N SER A 367 32.99 12.92 22.41
CA SER A 367 33.55 11.90 23.31
C SER A 367 35.02 11.57 23.00
N ILE A 368 35.60 12.22 21.98
CA ILE A 368 36.97 12.02 21.49
C ILE A 368 37.85 13.26 21.80
N ASP A 369 37.24 14.35 22.27
CA ASP A 369 37.92 15.51 22.89
C ASP A 369 37.85 15.39 24.43
#